data_AF-A0A945ISD4-F1
#
_entry.id   AF-A0A945ISD4-F1
#
_cell.length_a   1.000
_cell.length_b   1.000
_cell.length_c   1.000
_cell.angle_alpha   90.00
_cell.angle_beta   90.00
_cell.angle_gamma   90.00
#
_symmetry.space_group_name_H-M   'P 1'
#
loop_
_entity.id
_entity.type
_entity.pdbx_description
1 polymer ?
#
loop_
_entity_poly.entity_id
_entity_poly.type
_entity_poly.pdbx_seq_one_letter_code
_entity_poly.pdbx_strand_id
1 'polypeptide(L)'
;MELQEEHDHEIDASSDTQNPATDDAATSGRRAPGWVIHALIVVATVLGVVSGLNVWVERQLLDTDQWVEVADELIADDEVRGLLAAYLVDELYESVDVAEELSARLPEDLDGLGGLLAAALREPATGGVDRLLNTDLVRGSWADVNETAHATLVRILRDDTGPAISTADGIVTLDLGELVKQVGKEFGLSLDVLDKLPEDVGMVTIVESDELGAAQDAVRLIETLNVVLFVVVVALYAAAVYLAGQRRRVAIREVGLALVIGSVLMLVGLRLAV
;
A
#
# COMPACT_ATOMS: atom_id res chain seq x y z
N MET A 1 31.20 -89.68 58.67
CA MET A 1 30.02 -88.83 58.85
C MET A 1 29.78 -88.15 57.52
N GLU A 2 28.73 -88.61 56.81
CA GLU A 2 27.63 -87.77 56.30
C GLU A 2 27.98 -86.39 55.67
N LEU A 3 27.58 -85.97 54.46
CA LEU A 3 26.64 -86.37 53.38
C LEU A 3 27.17 -85.60 52.11
N GLN A 4 27.20 -86.11 50.87
CA GLN A 4 26.08 -86.31 49.90
C GLN A 4 25.26 -85.01 49.74
N GLU A 5 25.06 -84.36 48.58
CA GLU A 5 24.81 -84.77 47.19
C GLU A 5 24.81 -83.44 46.35
N GLU A 6 25.43 -83.39 45.17
CA GLU A 6 24.77 -83.34 43.83
C GLU A 6 24.68 -81.92 43.24
N HIS A 7 25.35 -81.65 42.12
CA HIS A 7 24.72 -81.67 40.80
C HIS A 7 25.74 -81.33 39.70
N ASP A 8 25.73 -82.22 38.72
CA ASP A 8 26.56 -82.38 37.55
C ASP A 8 26.25 -81.33 36.46
N HIS A 9 27.28 -80.87 35.73
CA HIS A 9 27.46 -81.03 34.26
C HIS A 9 26.57 -80.11 33.41
N GLU A 10 27.07 -79.37 32.43
CA GLU A 10 27.63 -79.92 31.20
C GLU A 10 28.01 -78.75 30.25
N ILE A 11 29.21 -78.83 29.63
CA ILE A 11 29.58 -78.45 28.22
C ILE A 11 29.43 -76.98 27.78
N ASP A 12 30.26 -76.36 26.95
CA ASP A 12 31.56 -76.60 26.29
C ASP A 12 31.82 -75.33 25.44
N ALA A 13 33.00 -75.26 24.85
CA ALA A 13 33.36 -74.53 23.63
C ALA A 13 34.02 -73.17 23.84
N SER A 14 35.35 -73.27 23.92
CA SER A 14 36.27 -72.25 23.45
C SER A 14 35.89 -71.75 22.05
N SER A 15 35.82 -70.44 21.89
CA SER A 15 36.23 -69.77 20.65
C SER A 15 36.78 -68.40 21.01
N ASP A 16 38.11 -68.33 21.07
CA ASP A 16 38.84 -67.09 20.86
C ASP A 16 38.41 -66.48 19.53
N THR A 17 37.81 -65.30 19.56
CA THR A 17 37.85 -64.36 18.43
C THR A 17 37.88 -62.95 18.99
N GLN A 18 39.10 -62.46 19.16
CA GLN A 18 39.53 -61.15 18.68
C GLN A 18 38.62 -59.95 19.04
N ASN A 19 39.00 -59.22 20.08
CA ASN A 19 38.63 -57.80 20.19
C ASN A 19 39.42 -57.00 19.14
N PRO A 20 38.74 -56.17 18.35
CA PRO A 20 39.23 -54.80 18.25
C PRO A 20 38.11 -53.78 18.49
N ALA A 21 38.56 -52.66 19.04
CA ALA A 21 37.81 -51.45 19.28
C ALA A 21 36.96 -51.00 18.07
N THR A 22 35.87 -50.31 18.42
CA THR A 22 35.24 -49.23 17.65
C THR A 22 34.78 -49.55 16.24
N ASP A 23 33.54 -50.05 16.16
CA ASP A 23 32.59 -49.84 15.06
C ASP A 23 31.24 -49.49 15.72
N ASP A 24 30.46 -48.52 15.31
CA ASP A 24 30.74 -47.34 14.51
C ASP A 24 29.51 -46.44 14.71
N ALA A 25 29.76 -45.15 14.86
CA ALA A 25 28.83 -44.03 14.77
C ALA A 25 27.33 -44.36 14.96
N ALA A 26 26.88 -44.45 16.23
CA ALA A 26 25.52 -44.05 16.54
C ALA A 26 25.34 -42.65 15.93
N THR A 27 24.52 -42.55 14.89
CA THR A 27 24.29 -41.36 14.09
C THR A 27 23.83 -40.24 15.03
N SER A 28 24.78 -39.50 15.57
CA SER A 28 24.54 -38.24 16.25
C SER A 28 24.19 -37.25 15.15
N GLY A 29 22.94 -37.36 14.68
CA GLY A 29 22.38 -36.44 13.69
C GLY A 29 22.71 -35.04 14.17
N ARG A 30 23.55 -34.33 13.39
CA ARG A 30 24.10 -33.03 13.73
C ARG A 30 22.94 -32.10 14.08
N ARG A 31 22.70 -31.91 15.38
CA ARG A 31 21.63 -31.03 15.87
C ARG A 31 22.06 -29.60 15.57
N ALA A 32 21.17 -28.81 14.97
CA ALA A 32 21.44 -27.41 14.74
C ALA A 32 21.73 -26.71 16.08
N PRO A 33 22.78 -25.86 16.16
CA PRO A 33 23.09 -25.14 17.38
C PRO A 33 21.99 -24.12 17.69
N GLY A 34 21.67 -23.91 18.98
CA GLY A 34 20.50 -23.12 19.40
C GLY A 34 20.47 -21.68 18.86
N TRP A 35 21.63 -21.06 18.62
CA TRP A 35 21.73 -19.73 18.03
C TRP A 35 21.18 -19.66 16.60
N VAL A 36 21.25 -20.75 15.82
CA VAL A 36 20.67 -20.81 14.46
C VAL A 36 19.15 -20.75 14.53
N ILE A 37 18.54 -21.42 15.51
CA ILE A 37 17.09 -21.39 15.71
C ILE A 37 16.64 -19.98 16.10
N HIS A 38 17.33 -19.34 17.06
CA HIS A 38 17.03 -17.95 17.43
C HIS A 38 17.24 -16.98 16.27
N ALA A 39 18.32 -17.13 15.49
CA ALA A 39 18.56 -16.31 14.30
C ALA A 39 17.44 -16.46 13.27
N LEU A 40 16.98 -17.69 13.00
CA LEU A 40 15.84 -17.93 12.09
C LEU A 40 14.56 -17.26 12.58
N ILE A 41 14.26 -17.32 13.88
CA ILE A 41 13.10 -16.67 14.47
C ILE A 41 13.21 -15.16 14.32
N VAL A 42 14.34 -14.56 14.69
CA VAL A 42 14.56 -13.10 14.59
C VAL A 42 14.45 -12.64 13.14
N VAL A 43 15.08 -13.33 12.19
CA VAL A 43 14.99 -12.99 10.77
C VAL A 43 13.56 -13.12 10.27
N ALA A 44 12.84 -14.20 10.62
CA ALA A 44 11.44 -14.37 10.24
C ALA A 44 10.55 -13.25 10.82
N THR A 45 10.80 -12.79 12.04
CA THR A 45 10.06 -11.68 12.65
C THR A 45 10.32 -10.36 11.94
N VAL A 46 11.59 -10.05 11.65
CA VAL A 46 11.95 -8.83 10.92
C VAL A 46 11.32 -8.83 9.53
N LEU A 47 11.44 -9.93 8.79
CA LEU A 47 10.79 -10.07 7.48
C LEU A 47 9.26 -10.01 7.58
N GLY A 48 8.67 -10.53 8.66
CA GLY A 48 7.24 -10.41 8.93
C GLY A 48 6.79 -8.96 9.12
N VAL A 49 7.57 -8.15 9.84
CA VAL A 49 7.29 -6.71 9.99
C VAL A 49 7.41 -5.98 8.65
N VAL A 50 8.46 -6.26 7.87
CA VAL A 50 8.64 -5.68 6.53
C VAL A 50 7.51 -6.09 5.60
N SER A 51 7.09 -7.35 5.63
CA SER A 51 5.93 -7.85 4.87
C SER A 51 4.66 -7.13 5.25
N GLY A 52 4.44 -6.91 6.54
CA GLY A 52 3.31 -6.14 7.02
C GLY A 52 3.30 -4.71 6.49
N LEU A 53 4.45 -4.04 6.50
CA LEU A 53 4.57 -2.68 5.96
C LEU A 53 4.30 -2.64 4.44
N ASN A 54 4.80 -3.62 3.70
CA ASN A 54 4.56 -3.72 2.25
C ASN A 54 3.06 -3.92 1.93
N VAL A 55 2.37 -4.76 2.71
CA VAL A 55 0.90 -4.91 2.62
C VAL A 55 0.18 -3.60 2.95
N TRP A 56 0.63 -2.87 3.97
CA TRP A 56 0.04 -1.59 4.31
C TRP A 56 0.22 -0.55 3.19
N VAL A 57 1.42 -0.44 2.60
CA VAL A 57 1.68 0.46 1.47
C VAL A 57 0.81 0.10 0.27
N GLU A 58 0.73 -1.19 -0.10
CA GLU A 58 -0.15 -1.65 -1.17
C GLU A 58 -1.60 -1.24 -0.90
N ARG A 59 -2.09 -1.44 0.32
CA ARG A 59 -3.45 -1.04 0.69
C ARG A 59 -3.67 0.46 0.77
N GLN A 60 -2.67 1.25 1.11
CA GLN A 60 -2.88 2.69 1.26
C GLN A 60 -2.75 3.44 -0.07
N LEU A 61 -1.88 2.96 -0.96
CA LEU A 61 -1.54 3.62 -2.23
C LEU A 61 -2.18 2.98 -3.46
N LEU A 62 -2.53 1.69 -3.41
CA LEU A 62 -3.04 0.96 -4.58
C LEU A 62 -4.48 0.44 -4.39
N ASP A 63 -5.04 0.58 -3.18
CA ASP A 63 -6.45 0.33 -2.91
C ASP A 63 -7.24 1.62 -3.14
N THR A 64 -8.25 1.55 -4.00
CA THR A 64 -9.02 2.74 -4.38
C THR A 64 -10.00 3.14 -3.28
N ASP A 65 -10.56 2.17 -2.55
CA ASP A 65 -11.53 2.47 -1.50
C ASP A 65 -10.84 3.21 -0.34
N GLN A 66 -9.64 2.77 0.05
CA GLN A 66 -8.84 3.45 1.07
C GLN A 66 -8.35 4.83 0.63
N TRP A 67 -8.03 5.01 -0.65
CA TRP A 67 -7.67 6.32 -1.19
C TRP A 67 -8.85 7.30 -1.10
N VAL A 68 -10.05 6.86 -1.53
CA VAL A 68 -11.27 7.68 -1.52
C VAL A 68 -11.67 8.04 -0.09
N GLU A 69 -11.53 7.12 0.87
CA GLU A 69 -11.79 7.38 2.29
C GLU A 69 -10.92 8.54 2.82
N VAL A 70 -9.62 8.52 2.52
CA VAL A 70 -8.70 9.60 2.92
C VAL A 70 -9.03 10.91 2.18
N ALA A 71 -9.36 10.83 0.89
CA ALA A 71 -9.74 12.01 0.12
C ALA A 71 -11.03 12.67 0.63
N ASP A 72 -12.01 11.89 1.11
CA ASP A 72 -13.23 12.40 1.74
C ASP A 72 -12.95 13.02 3.12
N GLU A 73 -12.08 12.39 3.92
CA GLU A 73 -11.67 12.95 5.21
C GLU A 73 -10.92 14.29 5.05
N LEU A 74 -10.07 14.41 4.03
CA LEU A 74 -9.37 15.65 3.71
C LEU A 74 -10.31 16.81 3.35
N ILE A 75 -11.35 16.58 2.53
CA ILE A 75 -12.29 17.66 2.17
C ILE A 75 -13.27 17.98 3.31
N ALA A 76 -13.47 17.04 4.25
CA ALA A 76 -14.23 17.27 5.45
C ALA A 76 -13.50 18.19 6.45
N ASP A 77 -12.17 18.22 6.44
CA ASP A 77 -11.35 19.10 7.29
C ASP A 77 -11.52 20.59 6.91
N ASP A 78 -11.79 21.43 7.91
CA ASP A 78 -12.07 22.85 7.72
C ASP A 78 -10.85 23.63 7.18
N GLU A 79 -9.62 23.25 7.57
CA GLU A 79 -8.39 23.93 7.14
C GLU A 79 -8.07 23.60 5.69
N VAL A 80 -8.13 22.32 5.32
CA VAL A 80 -7.92 21.87 3.93
C VAL A 80 -8.98 22.44 3.00
N ARG A 81 -10.26 22.38 3.39
CA ARG A 81 -11.35 22.93 2.57
C ARG A 81 -11.24 24.44 2.41
N GLY A 82 -10.84 25.16 3.46
CA GLY A 82 -10.59 26.60 3.39
C GLY A 82 -9.45 26.96 2.43
N LEU A 83 -8.35 26.21 2.45
CA LEU A 83 -7.23 26.38 1.51
C LEU A 83 -7.65 26.08 0.06
N LEU A 84 -8.40 24.99 -0.16
CA LEU A 84 -8.92 24.64 -1.47
C LEU A 84 -9.90 25.70 -1.99
N ALA A 85 -10.78 26.23 -1.14
CA ALA A 85 -11.69 27.29 -1.51
C ALA A 85 -10.95 28.57 -1.93
N ALA A 86 -9.92 28.97 -1.18
CA ALA A 86 -9.08 30.11 -1.52
C ALA A 86 -8.36 29.89 -2.86
N TYR A 87 -7.78 28.70 -3.06
CA TYR A 87 -7.14 28.32 -4.31
C TYR A 87 -8.09 28.41 -5.51
N LEU A 88 -9.30 27.85 -5.39
CA LEU A 88 -10.30 27.86 -6.46
C LEU A 88 -10.77 29.27 -6.82
N VAL A 89 -10.91 30.15 -5.83
CA VAL A 89 -11.24 31.56 -6.06
C VAL A 89 -10.08 32.29 -6.72
N ASP A 90 -8.85 32.02 -6.32
CA ASP A 90 -7.66 32.63 -6.90
C ASP A 90 -7.48 32.24 -8.37
N GLU A 91 -7.60 30.94 -8.67
CA GLU A 91 -7.56 30.40 -10.04
C GLU A 91 -8.68 31.01 -10.91
N LEU A 92 -9.88 31.20 -10.35
CA LEU A 92 -10.99 31.86 -11.05
C LEU A 92 -10.67 33.31 -11.40
N TYR A 93 -10.07 34.07 -10.48
CA TYR A 93 -9.70 35.47 -10.68
C TYR A 93 -8.49 35.63 -11.62
N GLU A 94 -7.65 34.61 -11.73
CA GLU A 94 -6.54 34.57 -12.70
C GLU A 94 -7.04 34.21 -14.10
N SER A 95 -7.99 33.28 -14.20
CA SER A 95 -8.55 32.79 -15.46
C SER A 95 -9.58 33.75 -16.08
N VAL A 96 -10.31 34.50 -15.25
CA VAL A 96 -11.39 35.39 -15.68
C VAL A 96 -11.14 36.79 -15.12
N ASP A 97 -11.24 37.82 -15.97
CA ASP A 97 -11.24 39.21 -15.49
C ASP A 97 -12.57 39.53 -14.80
N VAL A 98 -12.66 39.18 -13.52
CA VAL A 98 -13.83 39.39 -12.68
C VAL A 98 -14.17 40.88 -12.58
N ALA A 99 -13.16 41.77 -12.66
CA ALA A 99 -13.38 43.20 -12.60
C ALA A 99 -14.09 43.70 -13.87
N GLU A 100 -13.63 43.27 -15.05
CA GLU A 100 -14.26 43.59 -16.34
C GLU A 100 -15.69 43.04 -16.43
N GLU A 101 -15.89 41.78 -16.05
CA GLU A 101 -17.23 41.14 -16.09
C GLU A 101 -18.23 41.83 -15.15
N LEU A 102 -17.75 42.33 -14.00
CA LEU A 102 -18.59 43.05 -13.06
C LEU A 102 -18.88 44.48 -13.53
N SER A 103 -17.89 45.17 -14.10
CA SER A 103 -18.05 46.48 -14.75
C SER A 103 -19.09 46.43 -15.87
N ALA A 104 -19.06 45.40 -16.72
CA ALA A 104 -20.01 45.20 -17.81
C ALA A 104 -21.48 45.07 -17.35
N ARG A 105 -21.71 44.75 -16.06
CA ARG A 105 -23.05 44.60 -15.47
C ARG A 105 -23.47 45.79 -14.60
N LEU A 106 -22.58 46.75 -14.36
CA LEU A 106 -22.87 47.95 -13.58
C LEU A 106 -23.56 49.02 -14.44
N PRO A 107 -24.38 49.89 -13.83
CA PRO A 107 -24.83 51.12 -14.49
C PRO A 107 -23.63 51.99 -14.92
N GLU A 108 -23.77 52.76 -16.00
CA GLU A 108 -22.69 53.60 -16.56
C GLU A 108 -22.03 54.54 -15.52
N ASP A 109 -22.79 55.00 -14.53
CA ASP A 109 -22.30 55.87 -13.45
C ASP A 109 -21.31 55.18 -12.48
N LEU A 110 -21.23 53.85 -12.49
CA LEU A 110 -20.46 53.02 -11.55
C LEU A 110 -19.41 52.14 -12.25
N ASP A 111 -19.21 52.30 -13.55
CA ASP A 111 -18.33 51.45 -14.38
C ASP A 111 -16.89 51.34 -13.83
N GLY A 112 -16.37 52.42 -13.24
CA GLY A 112 -15.03 52.44 -12.64
C GLY A 112 -14.88 51.69 -11.29
N LEU A 113 -15.96 51.13 -10.73
CA LEU A 113 -15.92 50.42 -9.45
C LEU A 113 -15.70 48.91 -9.57
N GLY A 114 -15.64 48.35 -10.78
CA GLY A 114 -15.51 46.90 -11.00
C GLY A 114 -14.35 46.27 -10.22
N GLY A 115 -13.15 46.85 -10.29
CA GLY A 115 -11.99 46.35 -9.54
C GLY A 115 -12.14 46.42 -8.01
N LEU A 116 -12.77 47.48 -7.49
CA LEU A 116 -13.05 47.62 -6.05
C LEU A 116 -14.08 46.60 -5.57
N LEU A 117 -15.13 46.37 -6.36
CA LEU A 117 -16.17 45.40 -6.06
C LEU A 117 -15.66 43.97 -6.20
N ALA A 118 -14.86 43.66 -7.23
CA ALA A 118 -14.20 42.37 -7.38
C ALA A 118 -13.30 42.07 -6.18
N ALA A 119 -12.47 43.03 -5.75
CA ALA A 119 -11.65 42.87 -4.55
C ALA A 119 -12.49 42.66 -3.28
N ALA A 120 -13.61 43.38 -3.13
CA ALA A 120 -14.52 43.24 -1.99
C ALA A 120 -15.27 41.90 -1.96
N LEU A 121 -15.50 41.27 -3.13
CA LEU A 121 -16.21 40.01 -3.26
C LEU A 121 -15.32 38.77 -3.08
N ARG A 122 -13.99 38.90 -3.15
CA ARG A 122 -13.07 37.76 -3.07
C ARG A 122 -13.24 36.94 -1.79
N GLU A 123 -13.33 37.60 -0.64
CA GLU A 123 -13.48 36.88 0.63
C GLU A 123 -14.89 36.26 0.81
N PRO A 124 -15.99 36.99 0.58
CA PRO A 124 -17.33 36.39 0.54
C PRO A 124 -17.45 35.23 -0.45
N ALA A 125 -16.76 35.30 -1.60
CA ALA A 125 -16.68 34.22 -2.56
C ALA A 125 -15.95 33.01 -1.99
N THR A 126 -14.80 33.22 -1.33
CA THR A 126 -14.04 32.15 -0.65
C THR A 126 -14.88 31.42 0.38
N GLY A 127 -15.53 32.16 1.29
CA GLY A 127 -16.47 31.58 2.26
C GLY A 127 -17.75 31.00 1.64
N GLY A 128 -18.09 31.38 0.40
CA GLY A 128 -19.17 30.79 -0.38
C GLY A 128 -18.77 29.42 -0.96
N VAL A 129 -17.57 29.35 -1.54
CA VAL A 129 -16.99 28.12 -2.08
C VAL A 129 -16.74 27.10 -0.97
N ASP A 130 -16.18 27.49 0.17
CA ASP A 130 -16.01 26.60 1.33
C ASP A 130 -17.34 25.93 1.76
N ARG A 131 -18.41 26.72 1.89
CA ARG A 131 -19.74 26.19 2.20
C ARG A 131 -20.30 25.27 1.12
N LEU A 132 -20.01 25.56 -0.15
CA LEU A 132 -20.41 24.72 -1.27
C LEU A 132 -19.67 23.38 -1.26
N LEU A 133 -18.36 23.39 -1.00
CA LEU A 133 -17.52 22.20 -0.86
C LEU A 133 -18.01 21.30 0.29
N ASN A 134 -18.60 21.86 1.34
CA ASN A 134 -19.16 21.12 2.46
C ASN A 134 -20.57 20.53 2.17
N THR A 135 -21.12 20.69 0.97
CA THR A 135 -22.44 20.12 0.65
C THR A 135 -22.34 18.65 0.28
N ASP A 136 -23.39 17.87 0.59
CA ASP A 136 -23.45 16.43 0.28
C ASP A 136 -23.31 16.15 -1.23
N LEU A 137 -23.83 17.06 -2.07
CA LEU A 137 -23.72 16.94 -3.53
C LEU A 137 -22.26 17.01 -3.99
N VAL A 138 -21.50 17.98 -3.47
CA VAL A 138 -20.11 18.19 -3.85
C VAL A 138 -19.21 17.13 -3.24
N ARG A 139 -19.45 16.70 -2.00
CA ARG A 139 -18.70 15.60 -1.37
C ARG A 139 -18.91 14.26 -2.10
N GLY A 140 -20.15 13.97 -2.53
CA GLY A 140 -20.41 12.78 -3.36
C GLY A 140 -19.65 12.83 -4.69
N SER A 141 -19.77 13.95 -5.41
CA SER A 141 -19.06 14.12 -6.70
C SER A 141 -17.54 14.06 -6.52
N TRP A 142 -17.01 14.61 -5.42
CA TRP A 142 -15.59 14.52 -5.09
C TRP A 142 -15.13 13.08 -4.88
N ALA A 143 -15.90 12.27 -4.16
CA ALA A 143 -15.59 10.85 -3.94
C ALA A 143 -15.59 10.07 -5.27
N ASP A 144 -16.64 10.22 -6.09
CA ASP A 144 -16.79 9.52 -7.37
C ASP A 144 -15.62 9.85 -8.34
N VAL A 145 -15.19 11.12 -8.33
CA VAL A 145 -14.10 11.60 -9.16
C VAL A 145 -12.74 11.08 -8.68
N ASN A 146 -12.50 11.08 -7.37
CA ASN A 146 -11.31 10.47 -6.80
C ASN A 146 -11.26 8.96 -7.07
N GLU A 147 -12.40 8.27 -6.95
CA GLU A 147 -12.51 6.84 -7.24
C GLU A 147 -12.12 6.57 -8.70
N THR A 148 -12.75 7.27 -9.64
CA THR A 148 -12.52 7.07 -11.07
C THR A 148 -11.08 7.41 -11.48
N ALA A 149 -10.55 8.52 -10.97
CA ALA A 149 -9.18 8.96 -11.26
C ALA A 149 -8.15 7.96 -10.70
N HIS A 150 -8.30 7.57 -9.43
CA HIS A 150 -7.37 6.66 -8.77
C HIS A 150 -7.45 5.24 -9.34
N ALA A 151 -8.65 4.70 -9.59
CA ALA A 151 -8.81 3.40 -10.22
C ALA A 151 -8.16 3.36 -11.62
N THR A 152 -8.24 4.47 -12.36
CA THR A 152 -7.58 4.60 -13.66
C THR A 152 -6.07 4.61 -13.53
N LEU A 153 -5.53 5.40 -12.60
CA LEU A 153 -4.10 5.42 -12.30
C LEU A 153 -3.58 4.02 -11.91
N VAL A 154 -4.27 3.33 -10.99
CA VAL A 154 -3.86 2.00 -10.52
C VAL A 154 -3.89 0.97 -11.65
N ARG A 155 -4.88 1.01 -12.55
CA ARG A 155 -4.90 0.13 -13.74
C ARG A 155 -3.69 0.36 -14.64
N ILE A 156 -3.32 1.61 -14.85
CA ILE A 156 -2.14 1.97 -15.65
C ILE A 156 -0.86 1.45 -14.99
N LEU A 157 -0.73 1.63 -13.67
CA LEU A 157 0.43 1.15 -12.90
C LEU A 157 0.51 -0.39 -12.83
N ARG A 158 -0.64 -1.07 -12.85
CA ARG A 158 -0.71 -2.55 -12.91
C ARG A 158 -0.53 -3.12 -14.32
N ASP A 159 -0.42 -2.25 -15.34
CA ASP A 159 -0.42 -2.66 -16.75
C ASP A 159 -1.71 -3.43 -17.14
N ASP A 160 -2.82 -3.20 -16.42
CA ASP A 160 -4.12 -3.83 -16.61
C ASP A 160 -5.01 -2.98 -17.52
N THR A 161 -4.51 -2.75 -18.73
CA THR A 161 -5.17 -1.93 -19.74
C THR A 161 -5.79 -2.83 -20.79
N GLY A 162 -7.12 -2.95 -20.78
CA GLY A 162 -7.89 -3.78 -21.71
C GLY A 162 -7.70 -3.40 -23.20
N PRO A 163 -8.41 -4.08 -24.14
CA PRO A 163 -8.18 -3.99 -25.59
C PRO A 163 -8.39 -2.59 -26.23
N ALA A 164 -8.80 -1.59 -25.45
CA ALA A 164 -8.86 -0.19 -25.87
C ALA A 164 -7.49 0.50 -25.88
N ILE A 165 -6.43 -0.18 -25.42
CA ILE A 165 -5.06 0.35 -25.35
C ILE A 165 -4.17 -0.53 -26.22
N SER A 166 -3.88 -0.03 -27.43
CA SER A 166 -3.02 -0.69 -28.40
C SER A 166 -1.56 -0.45 -28.03
N THR A 167 -0.90 -1.45 -27.46
CA THR A 167 0.56 -1.54 -27.37
C THR A 167 1.16 -1.88 -28.73
N ALA A 168 1.10 -0.92 -29.65
CA ALA A 168 1.99 -0.87 -30.79
C ALA A 168 2.95 0.31 -30.55
N ASP A 169 4.23 0.01 -30.35
CA ASP A 169 5.33 0.99 -30.27
C ASP A 169 5.46 1.86 -29.01
N GLY A 170 5.06 1.37 -27.83
CA GLY A 170 5.58 1.88 -26.54
C GLY A 170 5.16 3.28 -26.13
N ILE A 171 4.16 3.88 -26.79
CA ILE A 171 3.58 5.17 -26.40
C ILE A 171 2.10 4.96 -26.09
N VAL A 172 1.76 4.94 -24.81
CA VAL A 172 0.38 5.02 -24.33
C VAL A 172 -0.02 6.49 -24.34
N THR A 173 -0.62 6.98 -25.43
CA THR A 173 -1.32 8.27 -25.41
C THR A 173 -2.66 8.07 -24.69
N LEU A 174 -2.68 8.38 -23.40
CA LEU A 174 -3.89 8.40 -22.61
C LEU A 174 -4.60 9.74 -22.83
N ASP A 175 -5.75 9.70 -23.51
CA ASP A 175 -6.63 10.86 -23.61
C ASP A 175 -7.36 11.04 -22.27
N LEU A 176 -6.66 11.66 -21.32
CA LEU A 176 -7.23 12.08 -20.04
C LEU A 176 -8.37 13.10 -20.23
N GLY A 177 -8.56 13.65 -21.43
CA GLY A 177 -9.69 14.50 -21.78
C GLY A 177 -11.03 13.77 -21.65
N GLU A 178 -11.11 12.47 -21.96
CA GLU A 178 -12.34 11.69 -21.75
C GLU A 178 -12.63 11.48 -20.26
N LEU A 179 -11.59 11.27 -19.45
CA LEU A 179 -11.72 11.19 -17.99
C LEU A 179 -12.16 12.54 -17.41
N VAL A 180 -11.57 13.65 -17.85
CA VAL A 180 -11.95 15.00 -17.43
C VAL A 180 -13.40 15.32 -17.81
N LYS A 181 -13.86 14.91 -18.99
CA LYS A 181 -15.26 15.06 -19.40
C LYS A 181 -16.20 14.23 -18.52
N GLN A 182 -15.81 13.01 -18.19
CA GLN A 182 -16.59 12.12 -17.32
C GLN A 182 -16.71 12.71 -15.91
N VAL A 183 -15.58 13.16 -15.34
CA VAL A 183 -15.49 13.87 -14.07
C VAL A 183 -16.32 15.15 -14.06
N GLY A 184 -16.20 15.98 -15.09
CA GLY A 184 -16.93 17.24 -15.18
C GLY A 184 -18.44 17.03 -15.31
N LYS A 185 -18.86 15.94 -15.96
CA LYS A 185 -20.27 15.53 -16.01
C LYS A 185 -20.79 15.07 -14.65
N GLU A 186 -19.99 14.34 -13.87
CA GLU A 186 -20.28 13.95 -12.49
C GLU A 186 -20.57 15.20 -11.62
N PHE A 187 -19.74 16.25 -11.79
CA PHE A 187 -19.92 17.56 -11.15
C PHE A 187 -21.06 18.42 -11.71
N GLY A 188 -21.85 17.91 -12.66
CA GLY A 188 -23.01 18.62 -13.22
C GLY A 188 -22.66 19.77 -14.16
N LEU A 189 -21.44 19.82 -14.68
CA LEU A 189 -21.07 20.80 -15.70
C LEU A 189 -21.83 20.51 -17.01
N SER A 190 -22.29 21.57 -17.68
CA SER A 190 -22.92 21.43 -18.99
C SER A 190 -21.90 21.05 -20.05
N LEU A 191 -22.33 20.29 -21.06
CA LEU A 191 -21.48 19.90 -22.18
C LEU A 191 -20.86 21.11 -22.89
N ASP A 192 -21.57 22.24 -22.96
CA ASP A 192 -21.05 23.50 -23.54
C ASP A 192 -19.84 24.10 -22.79
N VAL A 193 -19.68 23.79 -21.49
CA VAL A 193 -18.52 24.21 -20.69
C VAL A 193 -17.40 23.20 -20.84
N LEU A 194 -17.74 21.90 -20.89
CA LEU A 194 -16.79 20.82 -21.09
C LEU A 194 -16.15 20.84 -22.49
N ASP A 195 -16.90 21.27 -23.51
CA ASP A 195 -16.43 21.41 -24.89
C ASP A 195 -15.55 22.66 -25.10
N LYS A 196 -15.49 23.56 -24.11
CA LYS A 196 -14.58 24.73 -24.11
C LYS A 196 -13.25 24.45 -23.42
N LEU A 197 -13.13 23.31 -22.75
CA LEU A 197 -11.85 22.89 -22.18
C LEU A 197 -10.85 22.74 -23.34
N PRO A 198 -9.65 23.32 -23.23
CA PRO A 198 -8.58 23.12 -24.22
C PRO A 198 -8.40 21.64 -24.57
N GLU A 199 -8.11 21.29 -25.83
CA GLU A 199 -7.91 19.89 -26.25
C GLU A 199 -6.70 19.22 -25.54
N ASP A 200 -5.85 20.03 -24.90
CA ASP A 200 -4.74 19.64 -24.05
C ASP A 200 -5.09 19.51 -22.56
N VAL A 201 -6.36 19.68 -22.16
CA VAL A 201 -6.79 19.42 -20.78
C VAL A 201 -6.68 17.93 -20.48
N GLY A 202 -5.78 17.60 -19.55
CA GLY A 202 -5.40 16.22 -19.25
C GLY A 202 -4.14 15.76 -19.98
N MET A 203 -3.59 16.51 -20.92
CA MET A 203 -2.25 16.26 -21.48
C MET A 203 -1.18 16.81 -20.54
N VAL A 204 -1.25 16.44 -19.25
CA VAL A 204 -0.15 16.76 -18.34
C VAL A 204 0.97 15.77 -18.65
N THR A 205 2.03 16.28 -19.27
CA THR A 205 3.29 15.55 -19.46
C THR A 205 3.94 15.38 -18.08
N ILE A 206 3.37 14.53 -17.22
CA ILE A 206 3.84 14.33 -15.83
C ILE A 206 4.76 13.12 -15.71
N VAL A 207 4.82 12.25 -16.72
CA VAL A 207 5.63 11.04 -16.64
C VAL A 207 6.33 10.83 -17.98
N GLU A 208 7.64 11.09 -18.03
CA GLU A 208 8.46 10.59 -19.14
C GLU A 208 8.32 9.06 -19.20
N SER A 209 8.33 8.46 -20.38
CA SER A 209 8.06 7.01 -20.55
C SER A 209 8.91 6.10 -19.65
N ASP A 210 10.11 6.55 -19.30
CA ASP A 210 11.05 5.83 -18.44
C ASP A 210 10.59 5.80 -16.97
N GLU A 211 9.90 6.84 -16.50
CA GLU A 211 9.37 6.94 -15.14
C GLU A 211 8.11 6.08 -14.94
N LEU A 212 7.29 5.93 -15.99
CA LEU A 212 6.11 5.05 -15.95
C LEU A 212 6.54 3.59 -15.80
N GLY A 213 7.55 3.16 -16.56
CA GLY A 213 8.12 1.81 -16.44
C GLY A 213 8.66 1.53 -15.03
N ALA A 214 9.38 2.50 -14.44
CA ALA A 214 9.88 2.36 -13.08
C ALA A 214 8.75 2.24 -12.04
N ALA A 215 7.67 3.01 -12.19
CA ALA A 215 6.51 2.93 -11.30
C ALA A 215 5.76 1.60 -11.44
N GLN A 216 5.56 1.12 -12.67
CA GLN A 216 4.96 -0.19 -12.94
C GLN A 216 5.81 -1.33 -12.35
N ASP A 217 7.13 -1.27 -12.52
CA ASP A 217 8.05 -2.26 -11.95
C ASP A 217 8.06 -2.21 -10.42
N ALA A 218 7.93 -1.03 -9.81
CA ALA A 218 7.78 -0.89 -8.36
C ALA A 218 6.48 -1.54 -7.86
N VAL A 219 5.36 -1.32 -8.55
CA VAL A 219 4.07 -1.97 -8.22
C VAL A 219 4.18 -3.49 -8.34
N ARG A 220 4.73 -3.99 -9.45
CA ARG A 220 4.98 -5.43 -9.64
C ARG A 220 5.86 -6.01 -8.53
N LEU A 221 6.90 -5.27 -8.11
CA LEU A 221 7.77 -5.68 -7.01
C LEU A 221 7.02 -5.76 -5.69
N ILE A 222 6.22 -4.73 -5.35
CA ILE A 222 5.41 -4.69 -4.12
C ILE A 222 4.45 -5.88 -4.08
N GLU A 223 3.68 -6.12 -5.14
CA GLU A 223 2.69 -7.21 -5.20
C GLU A 223 3.38 -8.59 -5.15
N THR A 224 4.50 -8.75 -5.86
CA THR A 224 5.29 -10.00 -5.83
C THR A 224 5.89 -10.26 -4.45
N LEU A 225 6.45 -9.21 -3.83
CA LEU A 225 7.03 -9.30 -2.49
C LEU A 225 5.98 -9.72 -1.47
N ASN A 226 4.74 -9.29 -1.58
CA ASN A 226 3.72 -9.67 -0.60
C ASN A 226 3.51 -11.18 -0.50
N VAL A 227 3.40 -11.88 -1.64
CA VAL A 227 3.25 -13.34 -1.64
C VAL A 227 4.55 -14.04 -1.26
N VAL A 228 5.67 -13.62 -1.86
CA VAL A 228 6.98 -14.26 -1.63
C VAL A 228 7.42 -14.12 -0.17
N LEU A 229 7.32 -12.91 0.39
CA LEU A 229 7.76 -12.62 1.75
C LEU A 229 6.87 -13.35 2.77
N PHE A 230 5.57 -13.43 2.54
CA PHE A 230 4.67 -14.24 3.37
C PHE A 230 5.09 -15.71 3.40
N VAL A 231 5.33 -16.32 2.23
CA VAL A 231 5.77 -17.72 2.13
C VAL A 231 7.12 -17.93 2.81
N VAL A 232 8.08 -17.01 2.60
CA VAL A 232 9.41 -17.07 3.21
C VAL A 232 9.32 -16.97 4.74
N VAL A 233 8.53 -16.04 5.29
CA VAL A 233 8.35 -15.89 6.73
C VAL A 233 7.77 -17.17 7.34
N VAL A 234 6.73 -17.74 6.74
CA VAL A 234 6.13 -19.01 7.19
C VAL A 234 7.13 -20.15 7.10
N ALA A 235 7.89 -20.24 6.01
CA ALA A 235 8.91 -21.27 5.81
C ALA A 235 10.05 -21.16 6.84
N LEU A 236 10.49 -19.96 7.18
CA LEU A 236 11.53 -19.72 8.18
C LEU A 236 11.07 -20.11 9.59
N TYR A 237 9.84 -19.74 9.99
CA TYR A 237 9.26 -20.19 11.26
C TYR A 237 9.09 -21.71 11.30
N ALA A 238 8.61 -22.33 10.22
CA ALA A 238 8.49 -23.78 10.12
C ALA A 238 9.85 -24.48 10.20
N ALA A 239 10.87 -23.94 9.53
CA ALA A 239 12.24 -24.44 9.58
C ALA A 239 12.83 -24.33 11.00
N ALA A 240 12.62 -23.21 11.70
CA ALA A 240 13.05 -23.04 13.08
C ALA A 240 12.44 -24.10 14.01
N VAL A 241 11.13 -24.36 13.87
CA VAL A 241 10.43 -25.40 14.65
C VAL A 241 10.89 -26.81 14.26
N TYR A 242 11.13 -27.07 12.97
CA TYR A 242 11.60 -28.36 12.48
C TYR A 242 13.01 -28.68 13.03
N LEU A 243 13.95 -27.73 12.93
CA LEU A 243 15.33 -27.85 13.43
C LEU A 243 15.40 -27.98 14.97
N ALA A 244 14.41 -27.46 15.70
CA ALA A 244 14.39 -27.51 17.16
C ALA A 244 14.25 -28.93 17.74
N GLY A 245 13.83 -29.93 16.94
CA GLY A 245 13.81 -31.35 17.34
C GLY A 245 13.08 -31.59 18.69
N GLN A 246 13.78 -32.17 19.68
CA GLN A 246 13.23 -32.39 21.03
C GLN A 246 12.81 -31.11 21.78
N ARG A 247 13.27 -29.92 21.37
CA ARG A 247 12.91 -28.62 21.99
C ARG A 247 11.77 -27.90 21.27
N ARG A 248 11.02 -28.58 20.39
CA ARG A 248 9.86 -28.03 19.66
C ARG A 248 8.89 -27.22 20.53
N ARG A 249 8.60 -27.66 21.75
CA ARG A 249 7.71 -26.93 22.68
C ARG A 249 8.23 -25.54 23.05
N VAL A 250 9.55 -25.39 23.21
CA VAL A 250 10.20 -24.12 23.51
C VAL A 250 10.20 -23.23 22.26
N ALA A 251 10.57 -23.79 21.10
CA ALA A 251 10.58 -23.06 19.84
C ALA A 251 9.19 -22.53 19.45
N ILE A 252 8.12 -23.31 19.64
CA ILE A 252 6.73 -22.85 19.38
C ILE A 252 6.37 -21.66 20.28
N ARG A 253 6.78 -21.68 21.55
CA ARG A 253 6.56 -20.54 22.47
C ARG A 253 7.32 -19.30 22.02
N GLU A 254 8.56 -19.46 21.57
CA GLU A 254 9.38 -18.35 21.07
C GLU A 254 8.81 -17.77 19.78
N VAL A 255 8.37 -18.61 18.83
CA VAL A 255 7.66 -18.16 17.62
C VAL A 255 6.39 -17.40 17.99
N GLY A 256 5.57 -17.95 18.90
CA GLY A 256 4.36 -17.27 19.35
C GLY A 256 4.64 -15.90 19.98
N LEU A 257 5.67 -15.79 20.82
CA LEU A 257 6.09 -14.53 21.42
C LEU A 257 6.65 -13.55 20.38
N ALA A 258 7.43 -14.05 19.43
CA ALA A 258 7.99 -13.26 18.35
C ALA A 258 6.91 -12.71 17.39
N LEU A 259 5.87 -13.50 17.10
CA LEU A 259 4.69 -13.03 16.37
C LEU A 259 3.96 -11.93 17.13
N VAL A 260 3.72 -12.09 18.43
CA VAL A 260 3.08 -11.03 19.26
C VAL A 260 3.92 -9.76 19.24
N ILE A 261 5.24 -9.86 19.44
CA ILE A 261 6.14 -8.70 19.38
C ILE A 261 6.08 -8.06 18.00
N GLY A 262 6.18 -8.85 16.93
CA GLY A 262 6.09 -8.36 15.55
C GLY A 262 4.78 -7.64 15.27
N SER A 263 3.65 -8.19 15.70
CA SER A 263 2.33 -7.56 15.56
C SER A 263 2.24 -6.26 16.35
N VAL A 264 2.75 -6.20 17.58
CA VAL A 264 2.77 -4.96 18.37
C VAL A 264 3.64 -3.89 17.73
N LEU A 265 4.85 -4.26 17.27
CA LEU A 265 5.73 -3.33 16.56
C LEU A 265 5.08 -2.77 15.30
N MET A 266 4.39 -3.62 14.55
CA MET A 266 3.65 -3.21 13.36
C MET A 266 2.50 -2.25 13.70
N LEU A 267 1.70 -2.56 14.72
CA LEU A 267 0.59 -1.69 15.15
C LEU A 267 1.08 -0.33 15.66
N VAL A 268 2.20 -0.30 16.40
CA VAL A 268 2.81 0.96 16.85
C VAL A 268 3.33 1.75 15.66
N GLY A 269 3.99 1.09 14.69
CA GLY A 269 4.44 1.74 13.46
C GLY A 269 3.28 2.35 12.68
N LEU A 270 2.18 1.62 12.54
CA LEU A 270 0.98 2.10 11.85
C LEU A 270 0.35 3.32 12.54
N ARG A 271 0.23 3.28 13.88
CA ARG A 271 -0.34 4.39 14.66
C ARG A 271 0.52 5.65 14.69
N LEU A 272 1.79 5.56 14.34
CA LEU A 272 2.66 6.74 14.23
C LEU A 272 2.66 7.35 12.83
N ALA A 273 2.18 6.59 11.84
CA ALA A 273 2.08 7.02 10.45
C ALA A 273 0.72 7.68 10.12
N VAL A 274 -0.31 7.35 10.91
CA VAL A 274 -1.65 7.98 10.92
C VAL A 274 -1.70 9.02 12.03
#